data_AF-A0A4S2GXU6-F1
#
_entry.id   AF-A0A4S2GXU6-F1
#
_cell.length_a   1.000
_cell.length_b   1.000
_cell.length_c   1.000
_cell.angle_alpha   90.00
_cell.angle_beta   90.00
_cell.angle_gamma   90.00
#
_symmetry.space_group_name_H-M   'P 1'
#
loop_
_entity.id
_entity.type
_entity.pdbx_description
1 polymer ?
#
loop_
_entity_poly.entity_id
_entity_poly.type
_entity_poly.pdbx_seq_one_letter_code
_entity_poly.pdbx_strand_id
1 'polypeptide(L)'
;MKRLLLTFVAAPALLLGGCIIVVDEGEAQVRTAGNRMVGGDMTVTLDERGDFSIAGGDIEVTGDVDGTLSISGADILAHRISLGGFEANAADVRFQGSVSGDAELNAADIEWTGAVGGAAHFNAADLEFEGSVGEGLRANIADGRFTGLFAGVRINSADLHFDENAQVRGSLYANAADFVFHGTLEGGLDLAVNHAVIAGTIAGPVMIEADPGRAPHGREDGLVEISGTVSGGEICARRVVISGIVSGPLAVTADEPAVIEAGADAASVSYTPRNGQRCERE
;
A
#
# COMPACT_ATOMS: atom_id res chain seq x y z
N MET A 1 -23.23 -45.32 -3.91
CA MET A 1 -23.35 -44.28 -2.86
C MET A 1 -23.51 -44.95 -1.50
N LYS A 2 -22.42 -45.04 -0.73
CA LYS A 2 -22.43 -45.46 0.67
C LYS A 2 -21.80 -44.32 1.47
N ARG A 3 -22.62 -43.60 2.25
CA ARG A 3 -22.15 -42.60 3.21
C ARG A 3 -21.75 -43.34 4.49
N LEU A 4 -20.49 -43.24 4.87
CA LEU A 4 -20.00 -43.70 6.17
C LEU A 4 -19.79 -42.46 7.03
N LEU A 5 -20.70 -42.23 7.98
CA LEU A 5 -20.47 -41.29 9.08
C LEU A 5 -19.61 -42.01 10.13
N LEU A 6 -18.43 -41.47 10.43
CA LEU A 6 -17.69 -41.81 11.64
C LEU A 6 -17.60 -40.58 12.55
N THR A 7 -18.46 -40.59 13.57
CA THR A 7 -18.29 -39.81 14.79
C THR A 7 -17.28 -40.51 15.69
N PHE A 8 -16.10 -39.92 15.91
CA PHE A 8 -15.19 -40.34 16.98
C PHE A 8 -15.42 -39.50 18.23
N VAL A 9 -15.64 -40.19 19.34
CA VAL A 9 -15.71 -39.65 20.70
C VAL A 9 -14.28 -39.46 21.21
N ALA A 10 -13.98 -38.26 21.69
CA ALA A 10 -12.68 -37.85 22.21
C ALA A 10 -12.32 -38.55 23.53
N ALA A 11 -11.03 -38.87 23.70
CA ALA A 11 -10.39 -39.08 24.99
C ALA A 11 -9.45 -37.90 25.28
N PRO A 12 -9.41 -37.34 26.51
CA PRO A 12 -8.61 -36.16 26.79
C PRO A 12 -7.18 -36.58 27.15
N ALA A 13 -6.22 -36.26 26.29
CA ALA A 13 -4.82 -36.14 26.66
C ALA A 13 -4.48 -34.64 26.65
N LEU A 14 -4.33 -34.05 27.84
CA LEU A 14 -3.92 -32.66 28.04
C LEU A 14 -2.49 -32.45 27.55
N LEU A 15 -2.35 -32.03 26.30
CA LEU A 15 -1.27 -31.19 25.81
C LEU A 15 -1.92 -29.85 25.47
N LEU A 16 -1.43 -28.75 26.05
CA LEU A 16 -1.89 -27.38 25.78
C LEU A 16 -1.44 -26.90 24.39
N GLY A 17 -1.84 -27.61 23.33
CA GLY A 17 -1.69 -27.21 21.94
C GLY A 17 -3.05 -26.80 21.38
N GLY A 18 -3.09 -25.71 20.60
CA GLY A 18 -4.27 -25.22 19.91
C GLY A 18 -4.96 -26.31 19.09
N CYS A 19 -6.28 -26.19 18.93
CA CYS A 19 -7.07 -27.16 18.20
C CYS A 19 -7.03 -26.81 16.70
N ILE A 20 -6.21 -27.51 15.92
CA ILE A 20 -6.18 -27.37 14.46
C ILE A 20 -7.32 -28.20 13.86
N ILE A 21 -8.28 -27.57 13.18
CA ILE A 21 -9.30 -28.25 12.39
C ILE A 21 -8.94 -28.10 10.92
N VAL A 22 -8.64 -29.22 10.26
CA VAL A 22 -8.44 -29.28 8.80
C VAL A 22 -9.67 -29.93 8.19
N VAL A 23 -10.34 -29.25 7.27
CA VAL A 23 -11.39 -29.82 6.43
C VAL A 23 -10.77 -30.11 5.06
N ASP A 24 -10.67 -31.39 4.71
CA ASP A 24 -10.12 -31.85 3.45
C ASP A 24 -11.27 -32.22 2.49
N GLU A 25 -11.34 -31.55 1.33
CA GLU A 25 -12.33 -31.80 0.28
C GLU A 25 -11.75 -32.45 -1.00
N GLY A 26 -10.47 -32.87 -1.03
CA GLY A 26 -9.85 -33.41 -2.26
C GLY A 26 -8.67 -34.36 -2.04
N GLU A 27 -8.16 -35.02 -3.08
CA GLU A 27 -7.07 -36.02 -3.00
C GLU A 27 -5.68 -35.46 -2.60
N ALA A 28 -5.62 -34.28 -1.98
CA ALA A 28 -4.39 -33.60 -1.57
C ALA A 28 -3.97 -34.03 -0.16
N GLN A 29 -2.79 -34.67 -0.03
CA GLN A 29 -2.27 -35.05 1.28
C GLN A 29 -1.80 -33.83 2.07
N VAL A 30 -2.54 -33.43 3.10
CA VAL A 30 -2.05 -32.46 4.09
C VAL A 30 -1.05 -33.14 5.04
N ARG A 31 0.13 -32.53 5.20
CA ARG A 31 1.15 -32.94 6.16
C ARG A 31 1.31 -31.87 7.24
N THR A 32 1.10 -32.26 8.49
CA THR A 32 1.33 -31.41 9.65
C THR A 32 2.60 -31.86 10.39
N ALA A 33 3.47 -30.91 10.72
CA ALA A 33 4.69 -31.16 11.47
C ALA A 33 4.98 -29.97 12.39
N GLY A 34 4.61 -30.08 13.66
CA GLY A 34 4.75 -28.98 14.62
C GLY A 34 3.91 -27.77 14.20
N ASN A 35 4.55 -26.60 14.08
CA ASN A 35 3.95 -25.34 13.65
C ASN A 35 3.95 -25.14 12.12
N ARG A 36 4.00 -26.23 11.35
CA ARG A 36 4.03 -26.18 9.89
C ARG A 36 2.97 -27.08 9.27
N MET A 37 2.30 -26.56 8.25
CA MET A 37 1.38 -27.28 7.40
C MET A 37 1.80 -27.22 5.93
N VAL A 38 1.70 -28.34 5.21
CA VAL A 38 1.95 -28.40 3.77
C VAL A 38 0.82 -29.19 3.10
N GLY A 39 0.22 -28.67 2.04
CA GLY A 39 -0.90 -29.32 1.33
C GLY A 39 -1.03 -28.85 -0.11
N GLY A 40 -2.06 -29.33 -0.82
CA GLY A 40 -2.52 -28.74 -2.08
C GLY A 40 -3.42 -27.57 -1.74
N ASP A 41 -4.72 -27.82 -1.70
CA ASP A 41 -5.71 -26.84 -1.28
C ASP A 41 -6.03 -27.04 0.21
N MET A 42 -6.15 -25.95 0.96
CA MET A 42 -6.28 -26.00 2.41
C MET A 42 -7.24 -24.93 2.93
N THR A 43 -8.18 -25.35 3.77
CA THR A 43 -8.93 -24.46 4.66
C THR A 43 -8.49 -24.73 6.09
N VAL A 44 -7.98 -23.70 6.76
CA VAL A 44 -7.34 -23.81 8.07
C VAL A 44 -7.93 -22.79 9.06
N THR A 45 -8.25 -23.26 10.25
CA THR A 45 -8.51 -22.38 11.41
C THR A 45 -7.36 -22.53 12.40
N LEU A 46 -6.75 -21.41 12.77
CA LEU A 46 -5.60 -21.32 13.66
C LEU A 46 -6.00 -20.75 15.04
N ASP A 47 -5.35 -21.25 16.08
CA ASP A 47 -5.36 -20.72 17.46
C ASP A 47 -3.97 -21.00 18.03
N GLU A 48 -3.00 -20.20 17.59
CA GLU A 48 -1.57 -20.47 17.77
C GLU A 48 -0.90 -19.36 18.59
N ARG A 49 -0.18 -19.74 19.65
CA ARG A 49 0.53 -18.78 20.52
C ARG A 49 1.90 -18.33 20.00
N GLY A 50 2.36 -18.93 18.91
CA GLY A 50 3.69 -18.68 18.37
C GLY A 50 3.64 -18.66 16.85
N ASP A 51 4.81 -18.68 16.23
CA ASP A 51 4.89 -18.62 14.78
C ASP A 51 4.29 -19.86 14.14
N PHE A 52 3.62 -19.68 13.00
CA PHE A 52 3.01 -20.75 12.24
C PHE A 52 3.31 -20.59 10.75
N SER A 53 3.54 -21.69 10.04
CA SER A 53 3.87 -21.67 8.62
C SER A 53 2.97 -22.59 7.80
N ILE A 54 2.48 -22.08 6.67
CA ILE A 54 1.64 -22.81 5.73
C ILE A 54 2.27 -22.76 4.33
N ALA A 55 2.32 -23.89 3.64
CA ALA A 55 2.71 -23.95 2.23
C ALA A 55 1.72 -24.78 1.41
N GLY A 56 1.20 -24.23 0.31
CA GLY A 56 0.21 -24.93 -0.52
C GLY A 56 -0.03 -24.32 -1.90
N GLY A 57 -1.08 -24.78 -2.56
CA GLY A 57 -1.67 -24.14 -3.73
C GLY A 57 -2.63 -23.05 -3.25
N ASP A 58 -3.87 -23.43 -2.96
CA ASP A 58 -4.92 -22.48 -2.53
C ASP A 58 -5.11 -22.57 -1.01
N ILE A 59 -5.01 -21.44 -0.32
CA ILE A 59 -4.97 -21.40 1.14
C ILE A 59 -6.02 -20.42 1.66
N GLU A 60 -7.02 -20.94 2.36
CA GLU A 60 -7.96 -20.15 3.15
C GLU A 60 -7.62 -20.29 4.64
N VAL A 61 -7.39 -19.18 5.32
CA VAL A 61 -7.00 -19.15 6.73
C VAL A 61 -7.83 -18.17 7.54
N THR A 62 -8.20 -18.60 8.75
CA THR A 62 -8.98 -17.85 9.75
C THR A 62 -8.41 -18.07 11.15
N GLY A 63 -8.75 -17.20 12.11
CA GLY A 63 -8.44 -17.41 13.52
C GLY A 63 -7.35 -16.49 14.07
N ASP A 64 -6.57 -16.98 15.03
CA ASP A 64 -5.64 -16.16 15.81
C ASP A 64 -4.24 -16.78 15.82
N VAL A 65 -3.22 -15.96 15.56
CA VAL A 65 -1.80 -16.32 15.68
C VAL A 65 -1.08 -15.21 16.44
N ASP A 66 -0.69 -15.44 17.69
CA ASP A 66 0.02 -14.45 18.51
C ASP A 66 1.42 -14.12 17.95
N GLY A 67 2.03 -15.07 17.25
CA GLY A 67 3.33 -14.92 16.57
C GLY A 67 3.21 -14.50 15.11
N THR A 68 4.22 -14.84 14.32
CA THR A 68 4.24 -14.57 12.88
C THR A 68 3.58 -15.70 12.11
N LEU A 69 2.63 -15.37 11.24
CA LEU A 69 2.10 -16.30 10.25
C LEU A 69 2.87 -16.14 8.93
N SER A 70 3.58 -17.18 8.50
CA SER A 70 4.31 -17.20 7.22
C SER A 70 3.64 -18.13 6.22
N ILE A 71 3.09 -17.59 5.13
CA ILE A 71 2.36 -18.36 4.12
C ILE A 71 3.07 -18.29 2.75
N SER A 72 3.17 -19.43 2.08
CA SER A 72 3.55 -19.51 0.67
C SER A 72 2.51 -20.30 -0.11
N GLY A 73 1.88 -19.66 -1.10
CA GLY A 73 0.76 -20.21 -1.85
C GLY A 73 0.75 -19.78 -3.31
N ALA A 74 -0.17 -20.31 -4.09
CA ALA A 74 -0.64 -19.65 -5.31
C ALA A 74 -1.64 -18.56 -4.93
N ASP A 75 -2.70 -18.92 -4.20
CA ASP A 75 -3.74 -18.00 -3.76
C ASP A 75 -3.89 -18.04 -2.24
N ILE A 76 -3.92 -16.87 -1.60
CA ILE A 76 -4.09 -16.75 -0.15
C ILE A 76 -5.34 -15.91 0.15
N LEU A 77 -6.29 -16.51 0.87
CA LEU A 77 -7.43 -15.83 1.49
C LEU A 77 -7.30 -15.91 3.01
N ALA A 78 -6.81 -14.83 3.62
CA ALA A 78 -6.73 -14.70 5.07
C ALA A 78 -7.83 -13.76 5.55
N HIS A 79 -8.85 -14.27 6.24
CA HIS A 79 -10.01 -13.46 6.61
C HIS A 79 -10.46 -13.74 8.04
N ARG A 80 -11.04 -12.73 8.72
CA ARG A 80 -11.39 -12.81 10.15
C ARG A 80 -10.20 -13.35 10.97
N ILE A 81 -9.04 -12.75 10.75
CA ILE A 81 -7.76 -13.21 11.29
C ILE A 81 -7.07 -12.12 12.12
N SER A 82 -6.43 -12.51 13.22
CA SER A 82 -5.57 -11.64 14.03
C SER A 82 -4.17 -12.23 14.14
N LEU A 83 -3.15 -11.45 13.79
CA LEU A 83 -1.77 -11.90 13.67
C LEU A 83 -0.82 -11.05 14.51
N GLY A 84 0.21 -11.68 15.09
CA GLY A 84 1.37 -11.02 15.65
C GLY A 84 2.18 -10.32 14.55
N GLY A 85 2.53 -11.07 13.51
CA GLY A 85 3.16 -10.59 12.28
C GLY A 85 2.65 -11.37 11.07
N PHE A 86 2.84 -10.85 9.86
CA PHE A 86 2.39 -11.52 8.65
C PHE A 86 3.43 -11.48 7.55
N GLU A 87 3.81 -12.66 7.06
CA GLU A 87 4.68 -12.83 5.91
C GLU A 87 3.97 -13.65 4.84
N ALA A 88 3.88 -13.16 3.61
CA ALA A 88 3.23 -13.91 2.52
C ALA A 88 3.98 -13.82 1.20
N ASN A 89 4.01 -14.95 0.48
CA ASN A 89 4.49 -15.02 -0.91
C ASN A 89 3.45 -15.79 -1.74
N ALA A 90 2.82 -15.12 -2.70
CA ALA A 90 1.75 -15.71 -3.52
C ALA A 90 1.64 -15.10 -4.92
N ALA A 91 0.73 -15.61 -5.75
CA ALA A 91 0.23 -14.85 -6.89
C ALA A 91 -0.80 -13.82 -6.39
N ASP A 92 -1.81 -14.27 -5.64
CA ASP A 92 -2.86 -13.40 -5.13
C ASP A 92 -2.95 -13.46 -3.60
N VAL A 93 -3.07 -12.30 -2.94
CA VAL A 93 -3.34 -12.21 -1.50
C VAL A 93 -4.57 -11.35 -1.26
N ARG A 94 -5.58 -11.93 -0.59
CA ARG A 94 -6.69 -11.19 0.02
C ARG A 94 -6.60 -11.31 1.54
N PHE A 95 -6.41 -10.17 2.20
CA PHE A 95 -6.31 -10.09 3.65
C PHE A 95 -7.44 -9.26 4.24
N GLN A 96 -8.16 -9.83 5.20
CA GLN A 96 -9.16 -9.14 6.01
C GLN A 96 -8.97 -9.45 7.49
N GLY A 97 -8.36 -8.53 8.25
CA GLY A 97 -8.01 -8.81 9.63
C GLY A 97 -7.19 -7.72 10.32
N SER A 98 -6.33 -8.12 11.25
CA SER A 98 -5.38 -7.22 11.89
C SER A 98 -4.02 -7.89 12.09
N VAL A 99 -2.96 -7.12 11.90
CA VAL A 99 -1.59 -7.49 12.23
C VAL A 99 -1.09 -6.53 13.29
N SER A 100 -0.70 -7.03 14.45
CA SER A 100 -0.29 -6.18 15.57
C SER A 100 1.13 -5.62 15.41
N GLY A 101 2.02 -6.38 14.78
CA GLY A 101 3.38 -6.00 14.39
C GLY A 101 3.47 -5.72 12.89
N ASP A 102 4.50 -6.29 12.25
CA ASP A 102 4.87 -5.98 10.87
C ASP A 102 4.18 -6.90 9.85
N ALA A 103 3.99 -6.39 8.65
CA ALA A 103 3.47 -7.14 7.50
C ALA A 103 4.43 -7.02 6.31
N GLU A 104 4.90 -8.16 5.79
CA GLU A 104 5.75 -8.26 4.59
C GLU A 104 5.14 -9.20 3.55
N LEU A 105 4.81 -8.66 2.38
CA LEU A 105 4.09 -9.40 1.33
C LEU A 105 4.76 -9.23 -0.02
N ASN A 106 4.88 -10.34 -0.75
CA ASN A 106 5.26 -10.37 -2.15
C ASN A 106 4.17 -11.12 -2.93
N ALA A 107 3.47 -10.43 -3.82
CA ALA A 107 2.43 -11.03 -4.65
C ALA A 107 2.43 -10.43 -6.06
N ALA A 108 1.58 -10.96 -6.95
CA ALA A 108 1.16 -10.21 -8.12
C ALA A 108 0.08 -9.20 -7.70
N ASP A 109 -0.98 -9.67 -7.02
CA ASP A 109 -2.09 -8.83 -6.60
C ASP A 109 -2.29 -8.89 -5.07
N ILE A 110 -2.46 -7.73 -4.45
CA ILE A 110 -2.73 -7.61 -3.00
C ILE A 110 -4.00 -6.78 -2.79
N GLU A 111 -5.00 -7.38 -2.17
CA GLU A 111 -6.18 -6.72 -1.63
C GLU A 111 -6.10 -6.79 -0.10
N TRP A 112 -5.96 -5.63 0.54
CA TRP A 112 -5.78 -5.52 1.98
C TRP A 112 -6.90 -4.72 2.63
N THR A 113 -7.55 -5.33 3.63
CA THR A 113 -8.49 -4.66 4.53
C THR A 113 -8.10 -4.89 5.98
N GLY A 114 -7.66 -3.84 6.68
CA GLY A 114 -7.36 -3.94 8.10
C GLY A 114 -6.15 -3.14 8.57
N ALA A 115 -5.83 -3.30 9.85
CA ALA A 115 -4.74 -2.58 10.48
C ALA A 115 -3.43 -3.37 10.48
N VAL A 116 -2.33 -2.69 10.21
CA VAL A 116 -0.95 -3.08 10.52
C VAL A 116 -0.46 -2.16 11.63
N GLY A 117 -0.17 -2.71 12.81
CA GLY A 117 0.28 -1.93 13.96
C GLY A 117 1.72 -1.44 13.80
N GLY A 118 2.58 -2.25 13.17
CA GLY A 118 3.97 -1.94 12.86
C GLY A 118 4.17 -1.35 11.47
N ALA A 119 5.26 -1.77 10.82
CA ALA A 119 5.61 -1.40 9.46
C ALA A 119 4.97 -2.35 8.43
N ALA A 120 4.66 -1.81 7.26
CA ALA A 120 4.14 -2.56 6.13
C ALA A 120 5.12 -2.48 4.94
N HIS A 121 5.50 -3.63 4.39
CA HIS A 121 6.35 -3.72 3.20
C HIS A 121 5.72 -4.63 2.14
N PHE A 122 5.25 -4.04 1.04
CA PHE A 122 4.52 -4.77 -0.01
C PHE A 122 5.22 -4.65 -1.36
N ASN A 123 5.35 -5.79 -2.05
CA ASN A 123 5.78 -5.83 -3.44
C ASN A 123 4.68 -6.51 -4.26
N ALA A 124 4.13 -5.79 -5.24
CA ALA A 124 3.01 -6.26 -6.07
C ALA A 124 3.09 -5.71 -7.50
N ALA A 125 2.30 -6.26 -8.41
CA ALA A 125 1.84 -5.50 -9.56
C ALA A 125 0.74 -4.53 -9.08
N ASP A 126 -0.32 -5.07 -8.47
CA ASP A 126 -1.47 -4.28 -8.05
C ASP A 126 -1.65 -4.34 -6.52
N LEU A 127 -1.88 -3.18 -5.91
CA LEU A 127 -2.15 -3.05 -4.48
C LEU A 127 -3.35 -2.15 -4.22
N GLU A 128 -4.41 -2.74 -3.64
CA GLU A 128 -5.52 -2.01 -3.03
C GLU A 128 -5.43 -2.16 -1.51
N PHE A 129 -5.26 -1.03 -0.82
CA PHE A 129 -5.13 -1.00 0.63
C PHE A 129 -6.20 -0.12 1.27
N GLU A 130 -6.99 -0.73 2.15
CA GLU A 130 -7.95 -0.07 3.03
C GLU A 130 -7.61 -0.38 4.49
N GLY A 131 -7.26 0.64 5.27
CA GLY A 131 -7.06 0.45 6.71
C GLY A 131 -6.06 1.41 7.33
N SER A 132 -5.14 0.88 8.13
CA SER A 132 -4.13 1.72 8.78
C SER A 132 -2.77 1.08 8.89
N VAL A 133 -1.71 1.87 8.78
CA VAL A 133 -0.32 1.48 9.07
C VAL A 133 0.23 2.36 10.19
N GLY A 134 0.55 1.75 11.32
CA GLY A 134 0.94 2.43 12.55
C GLY A 134 2.33 3.06 12.51
N GLU A 135 3.25 2.49 11.71
CA GLU A 135 4.59 3.05 11.51
C GLU A 135 4.80 3.56 10.08
N GLY A 136 5.40 2.78 9.19
CA GLY A 136 5.72 3.20 7.83
C GLY A 136 5.20 2.20 6.80
N LEU A 137 4.57 2.71 5.75
CA LEU A 137 4.26 1.96 4.55
C LEU A 137 5.40 2.11 3.53
N ARG A 138 5.95 0.99 3.09
CA ARG A 138 6.86 0.89 1.95
C ARG A 138 6.26 -0.02 0.90
N ALA A 139 6.22 0.44 -0.35
CA ALA A 139 5.72 -0.40 -1.43
C ALA A 139 6.50 -0.22 -2.72
N ASN A 140 6.69 -1.32 -3.46
CA ASN A 140 7.10 -1.32 -4.86
C ASN A 140 6.00 -1.99 -5.66
N ILE A 141 5.25 -1.21 -6.42
CA ILE A 141 4.04 -1.63 -7.11
C ILE A 141 4.05 -1.16 -8.56
N ALA A 142 3.18 -1.69 -9.40
CA ALA A 142 2.80 -1.03 -10.65
C ALA A 142 1.68 -0.04 -10.32
N ASP A 143 0.54 -0.54 -9.83
CA ASP A 143 -0.64 0.27 -9.59
C ASP A 143 -1.06 0.20 -8.11
N GLY A 144 -1.33 1.36 -7.53
CA GLY A 144 -1.64 1.49 -6.10
C GLY A 144 -2.85 2.35 -5.81
N ARG A 145 -3.77 1.83 -5.00
CA ARG A 145 -4.88 2.59 -4.42
C ARG A 145 -4.87 2.50 -2.90
N PHE A 146 -4.90 3.66 -2.25
CA PHE A 146 -4.75 3.76 -0.81
C PHE A 146 -5.87 4.56 -0.17
N THR A 147 -6.47 3.95 0.86
CA THR A 147 -7.54 4.50 1.68
C THR A 147 -7.20 4.27 3.15
N GLY A 148 -7.39 5.30 3.98
CA GLY A 148 -7.25 5.19 5.44
C GLY A 148 -6.03 5.92 6.01
N LEU A 149 -5.44 5.41 7.09
CA LEU A 149 -4.50 6.17 7.94
C LEU A 149 -3.06 5.63 7.87
N PHE A 150 -2.11 6.50 7.54
CA PHE A 150 -0.70 6.14 7.40
C PHE A 150 0.17 7.06 8.26
N ALA A 151 1.03 6.49 9.10
CA ALA A 151 2.00 7.28 9.85
C ALA A 151 3.15 7.81 8.97
N GLY A 152 3.46 7.17 7.85
CA GLY A 152 4.37 7.68 6.82
C GLY A 152 4.38 6.76 5.61
N VAL A 153 4.74 7.30 4.44
CA VAL A 153 4.62 6.57 3.17
C VAL A 153 5.87 6.74 2.32
N ARG A 154 6.38 5.64 1.76
CA ARG A 154 7.42 5.61 0.73
C ARG A 154 7.06 4.59 -0.36
N ILE A 155 6.71 5.06 -1.56
CA ILE A 155 6.23 4.16 -2.63
C ILE A 155 7.01 4.38 -3.92
N ASN A 156 7.29 3.29 -4.64
CA ASN A 156 7.62 3.32 -6.05
C ASN A 156 6.46 2.69 -6.83
N SER A 157 5.95 3.37 -7.86
CA SER A 157 4.81 2.91 -8.66
C SER A 157 4.91 3.34 -10.13
N ALA A 158 4.08 2.75 -10.99
CA ALA A 158 3.64 3.40 -12.22
C ALA A 158 2.51 4.38 -11.86
N ASP A 159 1.40 3.87 -11.33
CA ASP A 159 0.22 4.68 -11.02
C ASP A 159 -0.08 4.65 -9.52
N LEU A 160 -0.21 5.83 -8.90
CA LEU A 160 -0.43 5.95 -7.47
C LEU A 160 -1.60 6.87 -7.15
N HIS A 161 -2.60 6.33 -6.45
CA HIS A 161 -3.80 7.06 -6.08
C HIS A 161 -4.07 6.96 -4.57
N PHE A 162 -4.14 8.12 -3.91
CA PHE A 162 -4.69 8.28 -2.56
C PHE A 162 -6.06 8.94 -2.64
N ASP A 163 -7.07 8.28 -2.08
CA ASP A 163 -8.43 8.79 -2.09
C ASP A 163 -8.65 9.94 -1.09
N GLU A 164 -9.88 10.44 -1.03
CA GLU A 164 -10.30 11.51 -0.10
C GLU A 164 -10.27 11.12 1.38
N ASN A 165 -10.30 9.82 1.70
CA ASN A 165 -10.26 9.31 3.06
C ASN A 165 -8.82 8.98 3.51
N ALA A 166 -7.85 9.07 2.61
CA ALA A 166 -6.44 8.91 2.93
C ALA A 166 -5.93 10.04 3.83
N GLN A 167 -5.27 9.66 4.92
CA GLN A 167 -4.64 10.55 5.89
C GLN A 167 -3.21 10.11 6.15
N VAL A 168 -2.25 10.95 5.78
CA VAL A 168 -0.83 10.69 6.01
C VAL A 168 -0.32 11.68 7.06
N ARG A 169 0.01 11.18 8.26
CA ARG A 169 0.49 12.01 9.38
C ARG A 169 1.95 12.43 9.22
N GLY A 170 2.76 11.53 8.70
CA GLY A 170 4.16 11.79 8.42
C GLY A 170 4.37 12.38 7.03
N SER A 171 5.56 12.17 6.49
CA SER A 171 5.88 12.57 5.12
C SER A 171 5.47 11.50 4.11
N LEU A 172 5.16 11.94 2.90
CA LEU A 172 4.90 11.09 1.73
C LEU A 172 6.04 11.27 0.74
N TYR A 173 6.73 10.17 0.46
CA TYR A 173 7.74 10.08 -0.59
C TYR A 173 7.21 9.15 -1.69
N ALA A 174 7.16 9.61 -2.93
CA ALA A 174 6.81 8.73 -4.04
C ALA A 174 7.65 8.97 -5.29
N ASN A 175 7.97 7.87 -5.96
CA ASN A 175 8.46 7.86 -7.33
C ASN A 175 7.40 7.15 -8.18
N ALA A 176 6.66 7.90 -8.99
CA ALA A 176 5.54 7.39 -9.77
C ALA A 176 5.64 7.85 -11.22
N ALA A 177 5.01 7.16 -12.17
CA ALA A 177 4.73 7.80 -13.46
C ALA A 177 3.60 8.83 -13.24
N ASP A 178 2.47 8.37 -12.73
CA ASP A 178 1.28 9.17 -12.50
C ASP A 178 0.89 9.15 -11.01
N PHE A 179 0.67 10.34 -10.44
CA PHE A 179 0.36 10.52 -9.03
C PHE A 179 -0.93 11.31 -8.84
N VAL A 180 -1.86 10.78 -8.05
CA VAL A 180 -3.13 11.43 -7.70
C VAL A 180 -3.32 11.41 -6.19
N PHE A 181 -3.54 12.59 -5.60
CA PHE A 181 -3.73 12.74 -4.16
C PHE A 181 -4.95 13.61 -3.83
N HIS A 182 -5.96 12.99 -3.22
CA HIS A 182 -7.20 13.66 -2.78
C HIS A 182 -7.31 13.80 -1.26
N GLY A 183 -6.43 13.13 -0.50
CA GLY A 183 -6.51 13.04 0.95
C GLY A 183 -5.95 14.23 1.73
N THR A 184 -5.55 13.97 2.97
CA THR A 184 -4.86 14.94 3.84
C THR A 184 -3.45 14.46 4.18
N LEU A 185 -2.46 15.32 4.00
CA LEU A 185 -1.06 15.09 4.35
C LEU A 185 -0.61 16.15 5.35
N GLU A 186 -0.28 15.73 6.57
CA GLU A 186 0.21 16.63 7.62
C GLU A 186 1.69 16.99 7.43
N GLY A 187 2.49 16.03 6.93
CA GLY A 187 3.93 16.21 6.69
C GLY A 187 4.28 16.75 5.32
N GLY A 188 5.55 16.61 4.94
CA GLY A 188 6.05 17.03 3.63
C GLY A 188 5.66 16.06 2.51
N LEU A 189 5.48 16.60 1.31
CA LEU A 189 5.30 15.85 0.08
C LEU A 189 6.58 15.90 -0.74
N ASP A 190 7.08 14.75 -1.16
CA ASP A 190 8.28 14.63 -1.98
C ASP A 190 8.03 13.65 -3.14
N LEU A 191 8.01 14.17 -4.36
CA LEU A 191 7.59 13.47 -5.55
C LEU A 191 8.65 13.53 -6.66
N ALA A 192 8.94 12.39 -7.26
CA ALA A 192 9.56 12.28 -8.58
C ALA A 192 8.54 11.62 -9.51
N VAL A 193 8.02 12.38 -10.49
CA VAL A 193 6.84 12.00 -11.28
C VAL A 193 6.92 12.38 -12.75
N ASN A 194 6.05 11.82 -13.58
CA ASN A 194 5.75 12.37 -14.90
C ASN A 194 4.54 13.31 -14.83
N HIS A 195 3.49 12.93 -14.10
CA HIS A 195 2.28 13.73 -13.89
C HIS A 195 1.86 13.67 -12.42
N ALA A 196 1.40 14.81 -11.90
CA ALA A 196 0.84 14.90 -10.56
C ALA A 196 -0.46 15.70 -10.54
N VAL A 197 -1.48 15.15 -9.87
CA VAL A 197 -2.73 15.81 -9.51
C VAL A 197 -2.85 15.87 -7.99
N ILE A 198 -2.95 17.07 -7.46
CA ILE A 198 -3.08 17.35 -6.03
C ILE A 198 -4.39 18.09 -5.80
N ALA A 199 -5.42 17.33 -5.40
CA ALA A 199 -6.74 17.86 -5.04
C ALA A 199 -6.98 17.91 -3.53
N GLY A 200 -6.13 17.24 -2.75
CA GLY A 200 -6.20 17.18 -1.30
C GLY A 200 -5.60 18.37 -0.54
N THR A 201 -5.35 18.19 0.75
CA THR A 201 -4.68 19.19 1.60
C THR A 201 -3.30 18.72 2.00
N ILE A 202 -2.28 19.54 1.77
CA ILE A 202 -0.89 19.29 2.17
C ILE A 202 -0.42 20.42 3.08
N ALA A 203 -0.25 20.10 4.36
CA ALA A 203 0.14 21.06 5.39
C ALA A 203 1.65 21.30 5.44
N GLY A 204 2.47 20.32 5.07
CA GLY A 204 3.92 20.47 4.96
C GLY A 204 4.38 21.01 3.61
N PRO A 205 5.69 21.23 3.43
CA PRO A 205 6.25 21.70 2.17
C PRO A 205 6.10 20.65 1.06
N VAL A 206 5.91 21.09 -0.17
CA VAL A 206 5.94 20.23 -1.36
C VAL A 206 7.29 20.34 -2.05
N MET A 207 7.85 19.21 -2.47
CA MET A 207 9.03 19.10 -3.32
C MET A 207 8.64 18.20 -4.49
N ILE A 208 8.41 18.76 -5.67
CA ILE A 208 7.90 18.01 -6.82
C ILE A 208 8.84 18.16 -8.00
N GLU A 209 9.28 17.03 -8.54
CA GLU A 209 10.06 16.92 -9.75
C GLU A 209 9.25 16.19 -10.81
N ALA A 210 8.69 16.95 -11.75
CA ALA A 210 7.87 16.43 -12.84
C ALA A 210 8.63 16.55 -14.18
N ASP A 211 9.47 15.55 -14.50
CA ASP A 211 10.25 15.53 -15.74
C ASP A 211 10.29 14.13 -16.39
N PRO A 212 9.57 13.91 -17.52
CA PRO A 212 9.44 12.62 -18.20
C PRO A 212 10.71 12.10 -18.91
N GLY A 213 11.85 12.77 -18.73
CA GLY A 213 13.12 12.33 -19.32
C GLY A 213 13.21 12.52 -20.84
N ARG A 214 13.68 11.52 -21.60
CA ARG A 214 13.92 11.60 -23.07
C ARG A 214 12.94 10.81 -23.93
N ALA A 215 11.97 10.14 -23.33
CA ALA A 215 11.01 9.31 -24.06
C ALA A 215 10.05 10.20 -24.89
N PRO A 216 9.40 9.67 -25.93
CA PRO A 216 8.35 10.38 -26.64
C PRO A 216 7.25 10.80 -25.65
N HIS A 217 6.96 12.10 -25.61
CA HIS A 217 6.15 12.68 -24.53
C HIS A 217 4.65 12.64 -24.83
N GLY A 218 3.87 12.21 -23.85
CA GLY A 218 2.44 12.44 -23.77
C GLY A 218 2.10 13.91 -23.56
N ARG A 219 0.82 14.25 -23.71
CA ARG A 219 0.32 15.62 -23.48
C ARG A 219 0.34 16.00 -22.01
N GLU A 220 0.35 15.05 -21.09
CA GLU A 220 0.29 15.26 -19.64
C GLU A 220 1.68 15.18 -18.99
N ASP A 221 2.69 14.72 -19.74
CA ASP A 221 4.05 14.61 -19.22
C ASP A 221 4.65 15.95 -18.77
N GLY A 222 5.18 15.94 -17.55
CA GLY A 222 5.74 17.09 -16.84
C GLY A 222 4.69 18.08 -16.38
N LEU A 223 3.42 17.68 -16.27
CA LEU A 223 2.34 18.51 -15.75
C LEU A 223 2.18 18.28 -14.24
N VAL A 224 2.04 19.39 -13.51
CA VAL A 224 1.62 19.38 -12.10
C VAL A 224 0.35 20.22 -11.97
N GLU A 225 -0.70 19.63 -11.43
CA GLU A 225 -2.01 20.25 -11.21
C GLU A 225 -2.30 20.36 -9.71
N ILE A 226 -2.57 21.57 -9.23
CA ILE A 226 -2.91 21.84 -7.83
C ILE A 226 -4.29 22.48 -7.78
N SER A 227 -5.30 21.68 -7.44
CA SER A 227 -6.67 22.13 -7.18
C SER A 227 -7.01 22.18 -5.68
N GLY A 228 -6.20 21.51 -4.87
CA GLY A 228 -6.33 21.48 -3.41
C GLY A 228 -5.63 22.63 -2.68
N THR A 229 -5.19 22.37 -1.45
CA THR A 229 -4.44 23.34 -0.63
C THR A 229 -3.03 22.85 -0.38
N VAL A 230 -2.03 23.69 -0.66
CA VAL A 230 -0.62 23.43 -0.35
C VAL A 230 -0.01 24.56 0.47
N SER A 231 0.94 24.23 1.34
CA SER A 231 1.61 25.21 2.20
C SER A 231 2.70 26.03 1.51
N GLY A 232 3.16 25.59 0.33
CA GLY A 232 4.33 26.14 -0.36
C GLY A 232 5.40 25.06 -0.57
N GLY A 233 6.59 25.48 -1.00
CA GLY A 233 7.71 24.57 -1.29
C GLY A 233 8.33 24.85 -2.66
N GLU A 234 8.76 23.80 -3.35
CA GLU A 234 9.45 23.87 -4.64
C GLU A 234 8.86 22.88 -5.64
N ILE A 235 8.68 23.35 -6.87
CA ILE A 235 8.22 22.54 -7.99
C ILE A 235 9.16 22.79 -9.16
N CYS A 236 9.78 21.74 -9.66
CA CYS A 236 10.39 21.71 -10.98
C CYS A 236 9.51 20.87 -11.90
N ALA A 237 8.98 21.46 -12.95
CA ALA A 237 8.07 20.78 -13.87
C ALA A 237 8.18 21.35 -15.29
N ARG A 238 7.52 20.75 -16.27
CA ARG A 238 7.35 21.41 -17.58
C ARG A 238 6.25 22.46 -17.53
N ARG A 239 5.11 22.11 -16.92
CA ARG A 239 3.95 22.99 -16.76
C ARG A 239 3.34 22.81 -15.39
N VAL A 240 2.86 23.92 -14.84
CA VAL A 240 2.16 23.94 -13.56
C VAL A 240 0.84 24.69 -13.73
N VAL A 241 -0.24 24.08 -13.27
CA VAL A 241 -1.58 24.68 -13.24
C VAL A 241 -2.07 24.71 -11.80
N ILE A 242 -2.51 25.88 -11.35
CA ILE A 242 -2.98 26.10 -9.99
C ILE A 242 -4.39 26.67 -10.05
N SER A 243 -5.36 25.89 -9.56
CA SER A 243 -6.76 26.29 -9.37
C SER A 243 -7.16 26.35 -7.89
N GLY A 244 -6.29 25.85 -6.99
CA GLY A 244 -6.49 25.82 -5.55
C GLY A 244 -5.82 26.94 -4.76
N ILE A 245 -5.36 26.61 -3.54
CA ILE A 245 -4.77 27.56 -2.58
C ILE A 245 -3.30 27.20 -2.33
N VAL A 246 -2.43 28.21 -2.44
CA VAL A 246 -1.01 28.16 -2.07
C VAL A 246 -0.79 29.17 -0.95
N SER A 247 -0.73 28.69 0.29
CA SER A 247 -0.77 29.56 1.47
C SER A 247 0.59 30.16 1.87
N GLY A 248 1.70 29.63 1.36
CA GLY A 248 3.05 30.13 1.60
C GLY A 248 3.89 30.24 0.31
N PRO A 249 5.18 30.59 0.42
CA PRO A 249 6.06 30.74 -0.74
C PRO A 249 6.16 29.43 -1.53
N LEU A 250 5.91 29.51 -2.84
CA LEU A 250 6.08 28.39 -3.77
C LEU A 250 7.03 28.82 -4.89
N ALA A 251 8.18 28.17 -4.98
CA ALA A 251 9.13 28.37 -6.06
C ALA A 251 8.83 27.41 -7.20
N VAL A 252 8.49 27.95 -8.37
CA VAL A 252 8.21 27.15 -9.57
C VAL A 252 9.31 27.36 -10.59
N THR A 253 9.99 26.28 -10.95
CA THR A 253 10.93 26.22 -12.07
C THR A 253 10.29 25.45 -13.23
N ALA A 254 9.95 26.14 -14.32
CA ALA A 254 9.21 25.53 -15.43
C ALA A 254 9.52 26.09 -16.82
N ASP A 255 9.05 25.41 -17.88
CA ASP A 255 9.23 25.86 -19.27
C ASP A 255 8.45 27.17 -19.52
N GLU A 256 7.33 27.35 -18.82
CA GLU A 256 6.45 28.53 -18.88
C GLU A 256 6.01 28.93 -17.46
N PRO A 257 5.60 30.20 -17.22
CA PRO A 257 5.01 30.60 -15.94
C PRO A 257 3.81 29.72 -15.56
N ALA A 258 3.64 29.47 -14.26
CA ALA A 258 2.49 28.73 -13.77
C ALA A 258 1.17 29.39 -14.19
N VAL A 259 0.22 28.60 -14.66
CA VAL A 259 -1.12 29.08 -15.00
C VAL A 259 -1.93 29.14 -13.70
N ILE A 260 -2.24 30.35 -13.25
CA ILE A 260 -3.09 30.59 -12.08
C ILE A 260 -4.52 30.81 -12.59
N GLU A 261 -5.42 29.86 -12.30
CA GLU A 261 -6.80 29.91 -12.77
C GLU A 261 -7.66 30.91 -11.98
N ALA A 262 -8.80 31.28 -12.57
CA ALA A 262 -9.73 32.20 -11.92
C ALA A 262 -10.29 31.59 -10.63
N GLY A 263 -10.09 32.28 -9.50
CA GLY A 263 -10.55 31.83 -8.18
C GLY A 263 -9.47 31.16 -7.33
N ALA A 264 -8.29 30.87 -7.89
CA ALA A 264 -7.15 30.40 -7.12
C ALA A 264 -6.57 31.50 -6.22
N ASP A 265 -6.01 31.11 -5.06
CA ASP A 265 -5.22 31.99 -4.20
C ASP A 265 -3.78 31.53 -4.19
N ALA A 266 -2.92 32.22 -4.94
CA ALA A 266 -1.54 31.81 -5.18
C ALA A 266 -0.59 33.02 -5.27
N ALA A 267 -0.81 34.04 -4.43
CA ALA A 267 -0.07 35.30 -4.48
C ALA A 267 1.45 35.16 -4.22
N SER A 268 1.86 34.09 -3.54
CA SER A 268 3.25 33.83 -3.16
C SER A 268 3.99 32.88 -4.11
N VAL A 269 3.45 32.66 -5.32
CA VAL A 269 4.11 31.86 -6.36
C VAL A 269 5.17 32.70 -7.06
N SER A 270 6.39 32.19 -7.09
CA SER A 270 7.51 32.75 -7.85
C SER A 270 7.87 31.84 -9.01
N TYR A 271 8.35 32.43 -10.12
CA TYR A 271 8.69 31.71 -11.33
C TYR A 271 10.15 31.92 -11.72
N THR A 272 10.82 30.82 -12.04
CA THR A 272 12.14 30.80 -12.69
C THR A 272 12.03 29.96 -13.97
N PRO A 273 12.46 30.49 -15.14
CA PRO A 273 12.46 29.69 -16.36
C PRO A 273 13.49 28.56 -16.26
N ARG A 274 13.06 27.35 -16.62
CA ARG A 274 13.90 26.14 -16.60
C ARG A 274 15.01 26.17 -17.66
N ASN A 275 14.86 26.96 -18.73
CA ASN A 275 15.85 27.13 -19.81
C ASN A 275 16.34 25.79 -20.42
N GLY A 276 15.49 24.77 -20.45
CA GLY A 276 15.83 23.44 -20.97
C GLY A 276 16.69 22.57 -20.02
N GLN A 277 16.93 23.02 -18.79
CA GLN A 277 17.52 22.17 -17.74
C GLN A 277 16.54 21.06 -17.33
N ARG A 278 17.07 19.96 -16.82
CA ARG A 278 16.27 18.87 -16.27
C ARG A 278 15.88 19.16 -14.84
N CYS A 279 14.78 18.57 -14.40
CA CYS A 279 14.52 18.45 -12.98
C CYS A 279 15.39 17.31 -12.45
N GLU A 280 16.53 17.66 -11.84
CA GLU A 280 17.45 16.72 -11.21
C GLU A 280 17.53 17.06 -9.73
N ARG A 281 17.46 16.04 -8.86
CA ARG A 281 17.86 16.16 -7.46
C ARG A 281 19.34 16.51 -7.37
N GLU A 282 19.67 17.57 -6.64
CA GLU A 282 21.04 17.80 -6.14
C GLU A 282 21.41 16.80 -5.03
#